data_AF-A0A0S7WDG6-F1
#
_entry.id   AF-A0A0S7WDG6-F1
#
_cell.length_a   1.000
_cell.length_b   1.000
_cell.length_c   1.000
_cell.angle_alpha   90.00
_cell.angle_beta   90.00
_cell.angle_gamma   90.00
#
_symmetry.space_group_name_H-M   'P 1'
#
loop_
_entity.id
_entity.type
_entity.pdbx_description
1 polymer ?
#
loop_
_entity_poly.entity_id
_entity_poly.type
_entity_poly.pdbx_seq_one_letter_code
_entity_poly.pdbx_strand_id
1 'polypeptide(L)'
;MIDTNVVMCVISGSHFKGVWMYQFDEEDTKDDWFLLPDGSPKPCKMMEQRGEYDYFSTDHFQALDLPYGEGLFRMTIFLPSPGNHIELGRLDEKLLERLGRCFRSEIYGGIRRYTERSRESPGYGDCV
;
A
#
# COMPACT_ATOMS: atom_id res chain seq x y z
N MET A 1 12.45 8.52 28.12
CA MET A 1 12.05 8.27 29.52
C MET A 1 10.63 8.77 29.66
N ILE A 2 9.76 7.98 30.29
CA ILE A 2 8.37 8.37 30.59
C ILE A 2 8.41 9.20 31.89
N ASP A 3 7.71 10.33 31.94
CA ASP A 3 7.70 11.24 33.11
C ASP A 3 7.13 10.54 34.36
N THR A 4 7.67 10.89 35.54
CA THR A 4 7.31 10.28 36.83
C THR A 4 5.86 10.54 37.25
N ASN A 5 5.17 11.52 36.64
CA ASN A 5 3.76 11.85 36.93
C ASN A 5 2.76 11.24 35.93
N VAL A 6 3.19 10.36 35.03
CA VAL A 6 2.28 9.69 34.09
C VAL A 6 1.41 8.68 34.83
N VAL A 7 0.12 9.01 34.99
CA VAL A 7 -0.89 8.15 35.64
C VAL A 7 -1.39 7.04 34.70
N MET A 8 -1.43 7.28 33.39
CA MET A 8 -1.77 6.26 32.38
C MET A 8 -1.20 6.64 31.00
N CYS A 9 -0.67 5.65 30.28
CA CYS A 9 -0.20 5.79 28.90
C CYS A 9 -0.73 4.62 28.06
N VAL A 10 -1.27 4.91 26.87
CA VAL A 10 -1.69 3.89 25.90
C VAL A 10 -0.72 3.94 24.73
N ILE A 11 0.07 2.88 24.58
CA ILE A 11 1.02 2.71 23.48
C ILE A 11 0.43 1.64 22.56
N SER A 12 0.16 1.99 21.32
CA SER A 12 -0.23 1.04 20.29
C SER A 12 0.96 0.77 19.37
N GLY A 13 1.13 -0.49 18.97
CA GLY A 13 2.20 -0.91 18.08
C GLY A 13 1.68 -1.99 17.16
N SER A 14 1.47 -1.64 15.90
CA SER A 14 1.05 -2.61 14.88
C SER A 14 2.23 -2.90 13.98
N HIS A 15 2.64 -4.17 13.93
CA HIS A 15 3.69 -4.65 13.03
C HIS A 15 3.08 -5.72 12.14
N PHE A 16 2.85 -5.36 10.87
CA PHE A 16 2.35 -6.29 9.88
C PHE A 16 3.50 -6.73 8.96
N LYS A 17 3.84 -8.01 9.01
CA LYS A 17 4.74 -8.66 8.05
C LYS A 17 4.03 -9.87 7.46
N GLY A 18 3.05 -9.59 6.61
CA GLY A 18 2.36 -10.61 5.83
C GLY A 18 3.26 -11.18 4.75
N VAL A 19 3.21 -12.50 4.56
CA VAL A 19 3.81 -13.17 3.40
C VAL A 19 2.74 -13.24 2.32
N TRP A 20 3.04 -12.72 1.13
CA TRP A 20 2.14 -12.77 -0.02
C TRP A 20 1.74 -14.22 -0.30
N MET A 21 0.47 -14.45 -0.63
CA MET A 21 0.01 -15.77 -1.09
C MET A 21 0.76 -16.18 -2.37
N TYR A 22 0.92 -15.23 -3.28
CA TYR A 22 1.74 -15.33 -4.48
C TYR A 22 2.93 -14.38 -4.32
N GLN A 23 4.11 -14.93 -4.08
CA GLN A 23 5.31 -14.15 -3.83
C GLN A 23 5.92 -13.64 -5.13
N PHE A 24 6.48 -12.43 -5.08
CA PHE A 24 7.33 -11.91 -6.14
C PHE A 24 8.66 -12.65 -6.17
N ASP A 25 9.08 -13.07 -7.35
CA ASP A 25 10.43 -13.59 -7.54
C ASP A 25 11.45 -12.43 -7.42
N GLU A 26 12.54 -12.68 -6.70
CA GLU A 26 13.61 -11.69 -6.59
C GLU A 26 14.38 -11.55 -7.90
N GLU A 27 14.42 -12.60 -8.73
CA GLU A 27 15.07 -12.57 -10.05
C GLU A 27 14.32 -11.67 -11.05
N ASP A 28 13.00 -11.54 -10.87
CA ASP A 28 12.15 -10.66 -11.68
C ASP A 28 12.16 -9.21 -11.17
N THR A 29 12.79 -8.93 -10.03
CA THR A 29 12.89 -7.57 -9.48
C THR A 29 13.98 -6.77 -10.19
N LYS A 30 13.59 -5.68 -10.87
CA LYS A 30 14.49 -4.88 -11.72
C LYS A 30 14.65 -3.45 -11.22
N ASP A 31 15.72 -2.79 -11.63
CA ASP A 31 15.88 -1.35 -11.43
C ASP A 31 14.97 -0.59 -12.41
N ASP A 32 14.13 0.30 -11.88
CA ASP A 32 13.21 1.11 -12.68
C ASP A 32 12.98 2.49 -12.03
N TRP A 33 12.33 3.40 -12.76
CA TRP A 33 12.01 4.74 -12.32
C TRP A 33 10.60 4.82 -11.77
N PHE A 34 10.46 5.40 -10.58
CA PHE A 34 9.18 5.74 -9.97
C PHE A 34 8.97 7.25 -9.96
N LEU A 35 7.85 7.71 -10.51
CA LEU A 35 7.48 9.13 -10.52
C LEU A 35 6.89 9.53 -9.16
N LEU A 36 7.53 10.48 -8.49
CA LEU A 36 7.04 11.07 -7.25
C LEU A 36 5.86 12.02 -7.53
N PRO A 37 5.08 12.40 -6.49
CA PRO A 37 3.95 13.33 -6.65
C PRO A 37 4.33 14.70 -7.23
N ASP A 38 5.58 15.13 -7.05
CA ASP A 38 6.13 16.36 -7.64
C ASP A 38 6.57 16.19 -9.11
N GLY A 39 6.40 14.99 -9.68
CA GLY A 39 6.80 14.62 -11.04
C GLY A 39 8.26 14.20 -11.16
N SER A 40 9.06 14.25 -10.09
CA SER A 40 10.48 13.87 -10.16
C SER A 40 10.66 12.33 -10.21
N PRO A 41 11.55 11.81 -11.07
CA PRO A 41 11.83 10.39 -11.12
C PRO A 41 12.79 9.98 -10.00
N LYS A 42 12.49 8.86 -9.33
CA LYS A 42 13.34 8.25 -8.31
C LYS A 42 13.66 6.80 -8.68
N PRO A 43 14.93 6.38 -8.66
CA PRO A 43 15.27 4.99 -8.96
C PRO A 43 14.75 4.08 -7.84
N CYS A 44 14.22 2.92 -8.21
CA CYS A 44 13.70 1.94 -7.28
C CYS A 44 13.86 0.51 -7.80
N LYS A 45 13.77 -0.45 -6.87
CA LYS A 45 13.61 -1.87 -7.22
C LYS A 45 12.11 -2.13 -7.43
N MET A 46 11.73 -2.30 -8.69
CA MET A 46 10.38 -2.62 -9.11
C MET A 46 10.22 -4.13 -9.11
N MET A 47 9.30 -4.63 -8.28
CA MET A 47 8.96 -6.05 -8.26
C MET A 47 7.94 -6.31 -9.36
N GLU A 48 8.12 -7.40 -10.10
CA GLU A 48 7.25 -7.79 -11.21
C GLU A 48 6.71 -9.18 -10.93
N GLN A 49 5.43 -9.40 -11.23
CA GLN A 49 4.86 -10.74 -11.29
C GLN A 49 3.70 -10.76 -12.29
N ARG A 50 3.39 -11.96 -12.79
CA ARG A 50 2.20 -12.24 -13.59
C ARG A 50 1.36 -13.28 -12.88
N GLY A 51 0.07 -13.03 -12.81
CA GLY A 51 -0.86 -13.92 -12.14
C GLY A 51 -2.28 -13.42 -12.28
N GLU A 52 -3.21 -14.27 -11.89
CA GLU A 52 -4.62 -13.92 -11.85
C GLU A 52 -4.94 -13.26 -10.51
N TYR A 53 -5.32 -11.99 -10.53
CA TYR A 53 -5.68 -11.22 -9.35
C TYR A 53 -7.07 -10.59 -9.50
N ASP A 54 -7.71 -10.30 -8.37
CA ASP A 54 -8.93 -9.50 -8.35
C ASP A 54 -8.54 -8.06 -8.73
N TYR A 55 -9.11 -7.60 -9.83
CA TYR A 55 -8.73 -6.34 -10.46
C TYR A 55 -9.97 -5.55 -10.87
N PHE A 56 -9.90 -4.24 -10.66
CA PHE A 56 -10.97 -3.32 -11.01
C PHE A 56 -10.37 -2.07 -11.66
N SER A 57 -10.96 -1.62 -12.76
CA SER A 57 -10.53 -0.41 -13.45
C SER A 57 -11.70 0.52 -13.70
N THR A 58 -11.44 1.81 -13.58
CA THR A 58 -12.34 2.91 -13.94
C THR A 58 -11.57 3.93 -14.76
N ASP A 59 -12.27 4.94 -15.29
CA ASP A 59 -11.62 6.07 -15.97
C ASP A 59 -10.71 6.87 -15.02
N HIS A 60 -10.97 6.81 -13.71
CA HIS A 60 -10.25 7.61 -12.71
C HIS A 60 -9.09 6.88 -12.04
N PHE A 61 -9.21 5.57 -11.84
CA PHE A 61 -8.22 4.76 -11.15
C PHE A 61 -8.35 3.27 -11.48
N GLN A 62 -7.28 2.56 -11.18
CA GLN A 62 -7.18 1.10 -11.18
C GLN A 62 -6.99 0.60 -9.74
N ALA A 63 -7.49 -0.59 -9.45
CA ALA A 63 -7.37 -1.23 -8.16
C ALA A 63 -7.02 -2.71 -8.32
N LEU A 64 -6.08 -3.18 -7.49
CA LEU A 64 -5.55 -4.54 -7.51
C LEU A 64 -5.59 -5.11 -6.08
N ASP A 65 -6.18 -6.28 -5.89
CA ASP A 65 -6.20 -6.94 -4.57
C ASP A 65 -5.19 -8.09 -4.51
N LEU A 66 -4.28 -8.02 -3.53
CA LEU A 66 -3.20 -8.97 -3.34
C LEU A 66 -3.41 -9.75 -2.03
N PRO A 67 -3.79 -11.03 -2.08
CA PRO A 67 -3.99 -11.83 -0.88
C PRO A 67 -2.66 -12.20 -0.20
N TYR A 68 -2.69 -12.25 1.13
CA TYR A 68 -1.63 -12.79 1.98
C TYR A 68 -1.99 -14.19 2.48
N GLY A 69 -1.00 -15.07 2.57
CA GLY A 69 -1.17 -16.42 3.12
C GLY A 69 -2.35 -17.18 2.51
N GLU A 70 -3.30 -17.60 3.33
CA GLU A 70 -4.51 -18.31 2.88
C GLU A 70 -5.66 -17.38 2.45
N GLY A 71 -5.40 -16.08 2.24
CA GLY A 71 -6.36 -15.10 1.71
C GLY A 71 -7.23 -14.39 2.75
N LEU A 72 -6.97 -14.58 4.04
CA LEU A 72 -7.65 -13.90 5.16
C LEU A 72 -7.29 -12.40 5.24
N PHE A 73 -6.09 -12.04 4.84
CA PHE A 73 -5.63 -10.65 4.74
C PHE A 73 -5.34 -10.35 3.28
N ARG A 74 -5.63 -9.12 2.86
CA ARG A 74 -5.39 -8.67 1.50
C ARG A 74 -4.88 -7.24 1.49
N MET A 75 -3.97 -6.93 0.57
CA MET A 75 -3.57 -5.56 0.28
C MET A 75 -4.26 -5.13 -1.01
N THR A 76 -5.17 -4.18 -0.89
CA THR A 76 -5.76 -3.52 -2.04
C THR A 76 -4.95 -2.28 -2.40
N ILE A 77 -4.39 -2.26 -3.61
CA ILE A 77 -3.61 -1.15 -4.14
C ILE A 77 -4.49 -0.34 -5.07
N PHE A 78 -4.56 0.97 -4.85
CA PHE A 78 -5.26 1.90 -5.72
C PHE A 78 -4.26 2.77 -6.48
N LEU A 79 -4.31 2.71 -7.81
CA LEU A 79 -3.47 3.49 -8.71
C LEU A 79 -4.33 4.51 -9.47
N PRO A 80 -4.21 5.82 -9.19
CA PRO A 80 -4.90 6.83 -10.00
C PRO A 80 -4.44 6.81 -11.45
N SER A 81 -5.36 7.07 -12.38
CA SER A 81 -4.99 7.40 -13.76
C SER A 81 -4.16 8.70 -13.77
N PRO A 82 -3.26 8.90 -14.74
CA PRO A 82 -2.41 10.09 -14.80
C PRO A 82 -3.21 11.40 -14.70
N GLY A 83 -2.79 12.29 -13.81
CA GLY A 83 -3.46 13.59 -13.57
C GLY A 83 -4.68 13.53 -12.66
N ASN A 84 -5.11 12.34 -12.22
CA ASN A 84 -6.15 12.19 -11.20
C ASN A 84 -5.51 12.01 -9.81
N HIS A 85 -6.21 12.46 -8.78
CA HIS A 85 -5.88 12.18 -7.38
C HIS A 85 -7.00 11.36 -6.75
N ILE A 86 -6.65 10.32 -6.00
CA ILE A 86 -7.63 9.54 -5.23
C ILE A 86 -7.72 10.17 -3.85
N GLU A 87 -8.89 10.67 -3.50
CA GLU A 87 -9.18 11.06 -2.12
C GLU A 87 -9.59 9.84 -1.31
N LEU A 88 -8.98 9.64 -0.13
CA LEU A 88 -9.29 8.51 0.74
C LEU A 88 -10.78 8.45 1.12
N GLY A 89 -11.45 9.61 1.21
CA GLY A 89 -12.89 9.67 1.48
C GLY A 89 -13.80 9.11 0.38
N ARG A 90 -13.26 8.87 -0.83
CA ARG A 90 -13.97 8.20 -1.92
C ARG A 90 -13.84 6.68 -1.88
N LEU A 91 -12.97 6.15 -1.04
CA LEU A 91 -12.81 4.72 -0.83
C LEU A 91 -13.89 4.27 0.18
N ASP A 92 -15.04 3.83 -0.35
CA ASP A 92 -16.13 3.30 0.46
C ASP A 92 -16.18 1.77 0.44
N GLU A 93 -16.92 1.18 1.39
CA GLU A 93 -17.07 -0.27 1.53
C GLU A 93 -17.66 -0.91 0.25
N LYS A 94 -18.53 -0.19 -0.45
CA LYS A 94 -19.10 -0.64 -1.73
C LYS A 94 -18.03 -0.82 -2.80
N LEU A 95 -16.99 0.02 -2.81
CA LEU A 95 -15.87 -0.14 -3.73
C LEU A 95 -15.12 -1.46 -3.50
N LEU A 96 -14.95 -1.85 -2.24
CA LEU A 96 -14.30 -3.13 -1.86
C LEU A 96 -15.16 -4.33 -2.24
N GLU A 97 -16.49 -4.24 -2.07
CA GLU A 97 -17.41 -5.30 -2.56
C GLU A 97 -17.36 -5.47 -4.08
N ARG A 98 -17.15 -4.38 -4.83
CA ARG A 98 -17.03 -4.43 -6.29
C ARG A 98 -15.75 -5.12 -6.74
N LEU A 99 -14.65 -4.91 -6.03
CA LEU A 99 -13.38 -5.61 -6.29
C LEU A 99 -13.55 -7.13 -6.14
N GLY A 100 -14.19 -7.59 -5.06
CA GLY A 100 -14.44 -9.02 -4.82
C GLY A 100 -15.41 -9.70 -5.80
N ARG A 101 -16.06 -8.93 -6.68
CA ARG A 101 -16.94 -9.45 -7.76
C ARG A 101 -16.32 -9.35 -9.15
N CYS A 102 -15.18 -8.66 -9.28
CA CYS A 102 -14.62 -8.31 -10.57
C CYS A 102 -13.73 -9.45 -11.11
N PHE A 103 -13.72 -9.60 -12.43
CA PHE A 103 -13.06 -10.70 -13.12
C PHE A 103 -11.61 -10.85 -12.69
N ARG A 104 -11.23 -12.08 -12.34
CA ARG A 104 -9.82 -12.43 -12.17
C ARG A 104 -9.13 -12.23 -13.50
N SER A 105 -8.18 -11.30 -13.55
CA SER A 105 -7.48 -10.95 -14.77
C SER A 105 -5.99 -11.19 -14.61
N GLU A 106 -5.34 -11.64 -15.68
CA GLU A 106 -3.89 -11.69 -15.75
C GLU A 106 -3.36 -10.25 -15.81
N ILE A 107 -2.79 -9.79 -14.70
CA ILE A 107 -2.23 -8.43 -14.61
C ILE A 107 -0.72 -8.49 -14.57
N TYR A 108 -0.10 -7.63 -15.38
CA TYR A 108 1.31 -7.27 -15.22
C TYR A 108 1.41 -6.12 -14.22
N GLY A 109 1.77 -6.43 -12.98
CA GLY A 109 1.86 -5.45 -11.90
C GLY A 109 3.32 -5.17 -11.53
N GLY A 110 3.78 -3.95 -11.79
CA GLY A 110 5.03 -3.43 -11.23
C GLY A 110 4.75 -2.76 -9.89
N ILE A 111 5.26 -3.33 -8.79
CA ILE A 111 5.08 -2.76 -7.45
C ILE A 111 6.43 -2.41 -6.86
N ARG A 112 6.58 -1.14 -6.48
CA ARG A 112 7.76 -0.66 -5.78
C ARG A 112 7.84 -1.30 -4.39
N ARG A 113 8.95 -1.95 -4.07
CA ARG A 113 9.22 -2.43 -2.71
C ARG A 113 9.35 -1.23 -1.75
N TYR A 114 8.52 -1.18 -0.70
CA TYR A 114 8.58 -0.15 0.34
C TYR A 114 8.50 -0.75 1.75
N THR A 115 9.18 -0.11 2.70
CA THR A 115 9.02 -0.37 4.13
C THR A 115 8.67 0.96 4.78
N GLU A 116 7.45 1.10 5.27
CA GLU A 116 7.02 2.28 6.00
C GLU A 116 7.16 2.07 7.50
N ARG A 117 7.70 3.07 8.19
CA ARG A 117 7.75 3.11 9.66
C ARG A 117 7.22 4.47 10.09
N SER A 118 5.99 4.52 10.59
CA SER A 118 5.51 5.71 11.27
C SER A 118 6.30 5.90 12.57
N ARG A 119 7.05 7.01 12.66
CA ARG A 119 7.54 7.53 13.94
C ARG A 119 6.52 8.56 14.39
N GLU A 120 5.72 8.23 15.39
CA GLU A 120 5.01 9.25 16.14
C GLU A 120 6.05 9.96 17.03
N SER A 121 6.48 11.15 16.59
CA SER A 121 7.23 12.06 17.45
C SER A 121 6.26 12.68 18.46
N PRO A 122 6.50 12.58 19.77
CA PRO A 122 5.77 13.40 20.73
C PRO A 122 6.23 14.85 20.53
N GLY A 123 5.40 15.65 19.87
CA GLY A 123 5.54 17.10 19.89
C GLY A 123 5.22 17.61 21.28
N TYR A 124 6.25 17.93 22.06
CA TYR A 124 6.09 18.84 23.19
C TYR A 124 6.80 20.14 22.80
N GLY A 125 6.02 21.22 22.70
CA GLY A 125 6.48 22.51 22.23
C GLY A 125 7.49 23.13 23.19
N ASP A 126 8.56 23.68 22.61
CA ASP A 126 9.44 24.61 23.29
C ASP A 126 8.68 25.93 23.49
N CYS A 127 8.23 26.17 24.72
CA CYS A 127 7.88 27.49 25.22
C CYS A 127 8.93 27.87 26.26
N VAL A 128 9.90 28.69 25.80
CA VAL A 128 10.85 29.57 26.52
C VAL A 128 11.70 28.96 27.63
#